data_AF-M3IPI1-F1
#
_entry.id   AF-M3IPI1-F1
#
_cell.length_a   1.000
_cell.length_b   1.000
_cell.length_c   1.000
_cell.angle_alpha   90.00
_cell.angle_beta   90.00
_cell.angle_gamma   90.00
#
_symmetry.space_group_name_H-M   'P 1'
#
loop_
_entity.id
_entity.type
_entity.pdbx_description
1 polymer ?
#
loop_
_entity_poly.entity_id
_entity_poly.type
_entity_poly.pdbx_seq_one_letter_code
_entity_poly.pdbx_strand_id
1 'polypeptide(L)'
;MTLLTIYGLESKDKILFQIVQHLNHTIDTIEEESIKNDLTILNYKAGLQAKNSGSYESSLQYLNFALNFLNKEASVENFELYTDVILETAETEYLLSNYERVESLLRLLENKNITNLQYIRKETISVRLYSKMNRIEEAVLAGLSGMRRFKIYIPSFCFRVIFALFKELLISIILSIKKPIWNLFV
;
A
#
# COMPACT_ATOMS: atom_id res chain seq x y z
N MET A 1 41.16 8.60 -17.24
CA MET A 1 39.78 8.93 -17.64
C MET A 1 38.96 8.99 -16.37
N THR A 2 38.66 10.20 -15.87
CA THR A 2 37.97 10.38 -14.59
C THR A 2 36.49 10.02 -14.75
N LEU A 3 35.85 9.48 -13.69
CA LEU A 3 34.41 9.16 -13.67
C LEU A 3 33.52 10.36 -14.07
N LEU A 4 34.04 11.59 -13.93
CA LEU A 4 33.43 12.84 -14.40
C LEU A 4 33.28 12.90 -15.93
N THR A 5 34.17 12.25 -16.69
CA THR A 5 34.17 12.22 -18.16
C THR A 5 33.18 11.21 -18.73
N ILE A 6 32.78 10.18 -17.96
CA ILE A 6 31.85 9.14 -18.41
C ILE A 6 30.39 9.56 -18.16
N TYR A 7 30.12 10.33 -17.09
CA TYR A 7 28.75 10.60 -16.65
C TYR A 7 28.37 12.09 -16.53
N GLY A 8 29.32 13.03 -16.70
CA GLY A 8 29.03 14.46 -16.57
C GLY A 8 28.35 14.85 -15.24
N LEU A 9 27.74 16.03 -15.20
CA LEU A 9 26.91 16.53 -14.09
C LEU A 9 25.52 15.84 -14.02
N GLU A 10 25.31 14.71 -14.72
CA GLU A 10 24.00 14.06 -14.72
C GLU A 10 23.68 13.45 -13.36
N SER A 11 22.45 13.65 -12.88
CA SER A 11 21.99 13.03 -11.65
C SER A 11 22.03 11.51 -11.80
N LYS A 12 22.43 10.80 -10.74
CA LYS A 12 22.42 9.32 -10.69
C LYS A 12 21.08 8.74 -11.14
N ASP A 13 20.02 9.47 -10.84
CA ASP A 13 18.64 9.31 -11.25
C ASP A 13 18.45 9.20 -12.77
N LYS A 14 19.04 10.11 -13.55
CA LYS A 14 18.93 10.11 -15.02
C LYS A 14 19.66 8.91 -15.63
N ILE A 15 20.81 8.57 -15.05
CA ILE A 15 21.60 7.40 -15.45
C ILE A 15 20.81 6.12 -15.19
N LEU A 16 20.12 6.00 -14.05
CA LEU A 16 19.26 4.85 -13.74
C LEU A 16 18.18 4.65 -14.82
N PHE A 17 17.44 5.71 -15.17
CA PHE A 17 16.39 5.61 -16.18
C PHE A 17 16.93 5.24 -17.55
N GLN A 18 18.07 5.81 -17.98
CA GLN A 18 18.70 5.44 -19.25
C GLN A 18 19.10 3.96 -19.27
N ILE A 19 19.78 3.48 -18.22
CA ILE A 19 20.21 2.08 -18.11
C ILE A 19 19.01 1.14 -18.20
N VAL A 20 17.99 1.38 -17.37
CA VAL A 20 16.80 0.54 -17.33
C VAL A 20 16.06 0.57 -18.66
N GLN A 21 15.87 1.74 -19.26
CA GLN A 21 15.18 1.85 -20.54
C GLN A 21 15.91 1.09 -21.66
N HIS A 22 17.24 1.22 -21.76
CA HIS A 22 18.02 0.50 -22.76
C HIS A 22 18.01 -1.01 -22.54
N LEU A 23 18.25 -1.46 -21.31
CA LEU A 23 18.32 -2.90 -21.00
C LEU A 23 16.96 -3.58 -21.09
N ASN A 24 15.86 -2.87 -20.78
CA ASN A 24 14.50 -3.40 -20.95
C ASN A 24 14.20 -3.75 -22.41
N HIS A 25 14.78 -3.04 -23.38
CA HIS A 25 14.58 -3.32 -24.81
C HIS A 25 15.37 -4.54 -25.31
N THR A 26 16.43 -4.92 -24.59
CA THR A 26 17.32 -6.02 -25.01
C THR A 26 17.13 -7.27 -24.16
N ILE A 27 16.19 -7.29 -23.22
CA ILE A 27 16.07 -8.33 -22.20
C ILE A 27 15.86 -9.73 -22.80
N ASP A 28 15.16 -9.83 -23.92
CA ASP A 28 14.91 -11.10 -24.63
C ASP A 28 16.19 -11.70 -25.22
N THR A 29 17.25 -10.89 -25.38
CA THR A 29 18.55 -11.34 -25.88
C THR A 29 19.54 -11.69 -24.75
N ILE A 30 19.18 -11.41 -23.50
CA ILE A 30 20.03 -11.69 -22.34
C ILE A 30 19.74 -13.13 -21.89
N GLU A 31 20.74 -14.01 -21.98
CA GLU A 31 20.62 -15.39 -21.50
C GLU A 31 20.99 -15.53 -20.02
N GLU A 32 21.81 -14.61 -19.49
CA GLU A 32 22.32 -14.69 -18.13
C GLU A 32 21.29 -14.25 -17.09
N GLU A 33 20.86 -15.20 -16.25
CA GLU A 33 19.83 -14.98 -15.23
C GLU A 33 20.25 -13.96 -14.15
N SER A 34 21.55 -13.86 -13.85
CA SER A 34 22.10 -12.85 -12.92
C SER A 34 21.78 -11.43 -13.41
N ILE A 35 21.97 -11.15 -14.70
CA ILE A 35 21.71 -9.85 -15.32
C ILE A 35 20.21 -9.56 -15.31
N LYS A 36 19.34 -10.56 -15.52
CA LYS A 36 17.88 -10.40 -15.41
C LYS A 36 17.46 -10.05 -13.99
N ASN A 37 18.05 -10.68 -12.98
CA ASN A 37 17.80 -10.36 -11.58
C ASN A 37 18.25 -8.93 -11.23
N ASP A 38 19.43 -8.53 -11.68
CA ASP A 38 19.92 -7.15 -11.48
C ASP A 38 19.02 -6.13 -12.18
N LEU A 39 18.61 -6.40 -13.42
CA LEU A 39 17.69 -5.53 -14.16
C LEU A 39 16.32 -5.44 -13.49
N THR A 40 15.83 -6.54 -12.92
CA THR A 40 14.59 -6.57 -12.14
C THR A 40 14.68 -5.64 -10.93
N ILE A 41 15.79 -5.69 -10.18
CA ILE A 41 16.04 -4.81 -9.04
C ILE A 41 16.17 -3.34 -9.47
N LEU A 42 16.82 -3.08 -10.61
CA LEU A 42 16.95 -1.72 -11.16
C LEU A 42 15.59 -1.16 -11.59
N ASN A 43 14.74 -1.97 -12.23
CA ASN A 43 13.37 -1.59 -12.57
C ASN A 43 12.53 -1.29 -11.33
N TYR A 44 12.64 -2.11 -10.27
CA TYR A 44 11.98 -1.81 -9.01
C TYR A 44 12.39 -0.43 -8.46
N LYS A 45 13.69 -0.13 -8.42
CA LYS A 45 14.21 1.17 -7.96
C LYS A 45 13.76 2.33 -8.85
N ALA A 46 13.79 2.17 -10.18
CA ALA A 46 13.31 3.17 -11.12
C ALA A 46 11.80 3.43 -10.94
N GLY A 47 11.03 2.37 -10.71
CA GLY A 47 9.60 2.43 -10.39
C GLY A 47 9.30 3.26 -9.15
N LEU A 48 9.99 2.98 -8.04
CA LEU A 48 9.89 3.75 -6.80
C LEU A 48 10.23 5.22 -7.00
N GLN A 49 11.31 5.50 -7.72
CA GLN A 49 11.76 6.86 -7.95
C GLN A 49 10.78 7.65 -8.82
N ALA A 50 10.28 7.04 -9.90
CA ALA A 50 9.26 7.65 -10.76
C ALA A 50 7.95 7.92 -9.99
N LYS A 51 7.54 7.01 -9.09
CA LYS A 51 6.38 7.23 -8.22
C LYS A 51 6.60 8.43 -7.30
N ASN A 52 7.76 8.51 -6.66
CA ASN A 52 8.11 9.60 -5.74
C ASN A 52 8.21 10.96 -6.44
N SER A 53 8.51 11.01 -7.75
CA SER A 53 8.49 12.23 -8.55
C SER A 53 7.13 12.57 -9.15
N GLY A 54 6.11 11.72 -8.94
CA GLY A 54 4.76 11.92 -9.47
C GLY A 54 4.55 11.41 -10.90
N SER A 55 5.53 10.73 -11.50
CA SER A 55 5.38 10.07 -12.81
C SER A 55 4.83 8.65 -12.63
N TYR A 56 3.53 8.54 -12.39
CA TYR A 56 2.88 7.28 -12.02
C TYR A 56 2.82 6.30 -13.19
N GLU A 57 2.61 6.76 -14.42
CA GLU A 57 2.60 5.91 -15.62
C GLU A 57 3.99 5.31 -15.88
N SER A 58 5.05 6.11 -15.76
CA SER A 58 6.43 5.59 -15.88
C SER A 58 6.76 4.64 -14.74
N SER A 59 6.33 4.96 -13.52
CA SER A 59 6.48 4.06 -12.37
C SER A 59 5.85 2.70 -12.66
N LEU A 60 4.62 2.71 -13.16
CA LEU A 60 3.88 1.49 -13.46
C LEU A 60 4.56 0.65 -14.56
N GLN A 61 5.16 1.29 -15.57
CA GLN A 61 5.93 0.59 -16.60
C GLN A 61 7.12 -0.18 -15.99
N TYR A 62 7.93 0.47 -15.16
CA TYR A 62 9.09 -0.17 -14.53
C TYR A 62 8.68 -1.24 -13.51
N LEU A 63 7.65 -0.99 -12.71
CA LEU A 63 7.16 -1.95 -11.72
C LEU A 63 6.57 -3.21 -12.38
N ASN A 64 5.80 -3.07 -13.47
CA ASN A 64 5.29 -4.21 -14.23
C ASN A 64 6.43 -5.00 -14.90
N PHE A 65 7.47 -4.31 -15.38
CA PHE A 65 8.66 -5.00 -15.89
C PHE A 65 9.27 -5.87 -14.78
N ALA A 66 9.52 -5.30 -13.59
CA ALA A 66 10.07 -6.07 -12.48
C ALA A 66 9.16 -7.27 -12.09
N LEU A 67 7.84 -7.09 -12.06
CA LEU A 67 6.90 -8.19 -11.77
C LEU A 67 6.98 -9.35 -12.76
N ASN A 68 7.23 -9.08 -14.05
CA ASN A 68 7.27 -10.11 -15.08
C ASN A 68 8.43 -11.10 -14.91
N PHE A 69 9.54 -10.64 -14.32
CA PHE A 69 10.75 -11.45 -14.13
C PHE A 69 10.88 -12.03 -12.73
N LEU A 70 10.05 -11.60 -11.77
CA LEU A 70 10.02 -12.18 -10.44
C LEU A 70 9.20 -13.48 -10.41
N ASN A 71 9.88 -14.59 -10.09
CA ASN A 71 9.21 -15.88 -9.91
C ASN A 71 8.42 -15.91 -8.58
N LYS A 72 7.14 -16.29 -8.66
CA LYS A 72 6.21 -16.39 -7.52
C LYS A 72 6.58 -17.50 -6.51
N GLU A 73 7.43 -18.45 -6.92
CA GLU A 73 7.84 -19.64 -6.15
C GLU A 73 9.31 -19.58 -5.72
N ALA A 74 9.92 -18.40 -5.75
CA ALA A 74 11.34 -18.22 -5.47
C ALA A 74 11.71 -18.36 -3.98
N SER A 75 13.01 -18.30 -3.70
CA SER A 75 13.56 -18.28 -2.33
C SER A 75 12.93 -17.17 -1.47
N VAL A 76 13.07 -17.28 -0.14
CA VAL A 76 12.50 -16.32 0.83
C VAL A 76 12.85 -14.86 0.49
N GLU A 77 14.10 -14.59 0.14
CA GLU A 77 14.58 -13.25 -0.23
C GLU A 77 13.89 -12.71 -1.50
N ASN A 78 13.74 -13.56 -2.52
CA ASN A 78 13.04 -13.21 -3.75
C ASN A 78 11.53 -13.02 -3.51
N PHE A 79 10.94 -13.76 -2.56
CA PHE A 79 9.54 -13.62 -2.20
C PHE A 79 9.25 -12.30 -1.45
N GLU A 80 10.18 -11.84 -0.61
CA GLU A 80 10.07 -10.52 0.03
C GLU A 80 10.08 -9.40 -1.02
N LEU A 81 11.06 -9.42 -1.95
CA LEU A 81 11.11 -8.46 -3.06
C LEU A 81 9.84 -8.52 -3.93
N TYR A 82 9.39 -9.72 -4.30
CA TYR A 82 8.15 -9.92 -5.06
C TYR A 82 6.94 -9.28 -4.37
N THR A 83 6.82 -9.46 -3.04
CA THR A 83 5.75 -8.86 -2.26
C THR A 83 5.83 -7.33 -2.27
N ASP A 84 7.02 -6.76 -2.11
CA ASP A 84 7.22 -5.31 -2.14
C ASP A 84 6.89 -4.72 -3.52
N VAL A 85 7.32 -5.36 -4.61
CA VAL A 85 6.99 -4.92 -5.97
C VAL A 85 5.47 -4.98 -6.20
N ILE A 86 4.77 -6.02 -5.72
CA ILE A 86 3.30 -6.08 -5.79
C ILE A 86 2.66 -4.90 -5.06
N LEU A 87 3.08 -4.62 -3.82
CA LEU A 87 2.50 -3.56 -3.02
C LEU A 87 2.73 -2.18 -3.66
N GLU A 88 3.92 -1.93 -4.20
CA GLU A 88 4.22 -0.69 -4.91
C GLU A 88 3.44 -0.55 -6.22
N THR A 89 3.28 -1.65 -6.95
CA THR A 89 2.45 -1.70 -8.16
C THR A 89 0.99 -1.41 -7.80
N ALA A 90 0.45 -2.07 -6.78
CA ALA A 90 -0.93 -1.87 -6.32
C ALA A 90 -1.20 -0.43 -5.85
N GLU A 91 -0.26 0.17 -5.12
CA GLU A 91 -0.35 1.59 -4.74
C GLU A 91 -0.32 2.52 -5.97
N THR A 92 0.51 2.22 -6.97
CA THR A 92 0.63 3.03 -8.20
C THR A 92 -0.62 2.91 -9.07
N GLU A 93 -1.16 1.70 -9.24
CA GLU A 93 -2.44 1.44 -9.90
C GLU A 93 -3.59 2.16 -9.20
N TYR A 94 -3.59 2.22 -7.86
CA TYR A 94 -4.57 3.00 -7.11
C TYR A 94 -4.48 4.49 -7.41
N LEU A 95 -3.26 5.05 -7.51
CA LEU A 95 -3.05 6.47 -7.85
C LEU A 95 -3.53 6.79 -9.28
N LEU A 96 -3.43 5.82 -10.19
CA LEU A 96 -3.95 5.89 -11.56
C LEU A 96 -5.43 5.49 -11.68
N SER A 97 -6.11 5.21 -10.56
CA SER A 97 -7.52 4.82 -10.49
C SER A 97 -7.88 3.47 -11.14
N ASN A 98 -6.91 2.58 -11.32
CA ASN A 98 -7.11 1.23 -11.87
C ASN A 98 -7.50 0.22 -10.77
N TYR A 99 -8.64 0.46 -10.11
CA TYR A 99 -9.03 -0.22 -8.86
C TYR A 99 -9.18 -1.75 -8.97
N GLU A 100 -9.68 -2.26 -10.10
CA GLU A 100 -9.80 -3.69 -10.36
C GLU A 100 -8.43 -4.37 -10.36
N ARG A 101 -7.43 -3.69 -10.92
CA ARG A 101 -6.05 -4.19 -10.96
C ARG A 101 -5.44 -4.19 -9.57
N VAL A 102 -5.68 -3.16 -8.76
CA VAL A 102 -5.28 -3.12 -7.34
C VAL A 102 -5.83 -4.35 -6.60
N GLU A 103 -7.13 -4.62 -6.71
CA GLU A 103 -7.75 -5.77 -6.03
C GLU A 103 -7.12 -7.09 -6.48
N SER A 104 -6.89 -7.26 -7.79
CA SER A 104 -6.24 -8.46 -8.34
C SER A 104 -4.82 -8.67 -7.81
N LEU A 105 -4.05 -7.60 -7.63
CA LEU A 105 -2.69 -7.64 -7.11
C LEU A 105 -2.67 -8.01 -5.62
N LEU A 106 -3.55 -7.40 -4.81
CA LEU A 106 -3.63 -7.70 -3.38
C LEU A 106 -4.07 -9.15 -3.11
N ARG A 107 -4.92 -9.73 -3.99
CA ARG A 107 -5.32 -11.14 -3.93
C ARG A 107 -4.16 -12.10 -4.11
N LEU A 108 -3.13 -11.74 -4.88
CA LEU A 108 -1.92 -12.58 -5.03
C LEU A 108 -1.17 -12.79 -3.71
N LEU A 109 -1.38 -11.89 -2.74
CA LEU A 109 -0.76 -11.94 -1.40
C LEU A 109 -1.68 -12.57 -0.35
N GLU A 110 -2.84 -13.10 -0.73
CA GLU A 110 -3.69 -13.85 0.20
C GLU A 110 -3.07 -15.19 0.58
N ASN A 111 -3.17 -15.55 1.86
CA ASN A 111 -2.62 -16.78 2.42
C ASN A 111 -1.10 -16.97 2.22
N LYS A 112 -0.38 -15.90 1.88
CA LYS A 112 1.08 -15.90 1.78
C LYS A 112 1.73 -15.45 3.08
N ASN A 113 2.91 -16.00 3.36
CA ASN A 113 3.74 -15.59 4.50
C ASN A 113 4.45 -14.28 4.16
N ILE A 114 3.79 -13.16 4.45
CA ILE A 114 4.35 -11.81 4.31
C ILE A 114 4.76 -11.25 5.68
N THR A 115 5.72 -10.33 5.68
CA THR A 115 6.19 -9.68 6.92
C THR A 115 5.07 -8.84 7.56
N ASN A 116 5.21 -8.48 8.83
CA ASN A 116 4.23 -7.62 9.50
C ASN A 116 4.12 -6.25 8.82
N LEU A 117 5.23 -5.71 8.30
CA LEU A 117 5.23 -4.44 7.57
C LEU A 117 4.49 -4.57 6.23
N GLN A 118 4.75 -5.62 5.46
CA GLN A 118 4.05 -5.88 4.21
C GLN A 118 2.55 -6.11 4.44
N TYR A 119 2.19 -6.82 5.51
CA TYR A 119 0.80 -7.05 5.88
C TYR A 119 0.06 -5.74 6.18
N ILE A 120 0.63 -4.85 6.99
CA ILE A 120 -0.03 -3.57 7.29
C ILE A 120 -0.13 -2.67 6.05
N ARG A 121 0.87 -2.70 5.18
CA ARG A 121 0.83 -2.00 3.90
C ARG A 121 -0.30 -2.52 3.02
N LYS A 122 -0.40 -3.85 2.84
CA LYS A 122 -1.49 -4.52 2.12
C LYS A 122 -2.86 -4.05 2.63
N GLU A 123 -3.10 -4.14 3.94
CA GLU A 123 -4.39 -3.74 4.52
C GLU A 123 -4.65 -2.23 4.40
N THR A 124 -3.61 -1.39 4.45
CA THR A 124 -3.74 0.06 4.23
C THR A 124 -4.19 0.37 2.80
N ILE A 125 -3.67 -0.35 1.80
CA ILE A 125 -4.09 -0.24 0.41
C ILE A 125 -5.54 -0.72 0.28
N SER A 126 -5.89 -1.86 0.87
CA SER A 126 -7.26 -2.40 0.88
C SER A 126 -8.27 -1.40 1.45
N VAL A 127 -7.96 -0.74 2.58
CA VAL A 127 -8.82 0.29 3.18
C VAL A 127 -9.08 1.42 2.18
N ARG A 128 -8.03 1.94 1.53
CA ARG A 128 -8.15 3.03 0.55
C ARG A 128 -8.96 2.60 -0.67
N LEU A 129 -8.66 1.42 -1.21
CA LEU A 129 -9.34 0.83 -2.36
C LEU A 129 -10.84 0.67 -2.10
N TYR A 130 -11.21 -0.05 -1.05
CA TYR A 130 -12.62 -0.33 -0.76
C TYR A 130 -13.39 0.93 -0.35
N SER A 131 -12.73 1.90 0.29
CA SER A 131 -13.35 3.21 0.53
C SER A 131 -13.68 3.94 -0.79
N LYS A 132 -12.77 3.91 -1.77
CA LYS A 132 -13.01 4.51 -3.10
C LYS A 132 -14.12 3.80 -3.88
N MET A 133 -14.22 2.48 -3.74
CA MET A 133 -15.27 1.67 -4.37
C MET A 133 -16.62 1.70 -3.61
N ASN A 134 -16.75 2.51 -2.56
CA ASN A 134 -17.94 2.56 -1.69
C ASN A 134 -18.28 1.21 -1.01
N ARG A 135 -17.29 0.32 -0.86
CA ARG A 135 -17.34 -0.98 -0.17
C ARG A 135 -16.94 -0.80 1.30
N ILE A 136 -17.72 -0.01 2.03
CA ILE A 136 -17.33 0.49 3.36
C ILE A 136 -17.09 -0.63 4.37
N GLU A 137 -17.92 -1.68 4.35
CA GLU A 137 -17.75 -2.82 5.27
C GLU A 137 -16.39 -3.51 5.07
N GLU A 138 -15.98 -3.72 3.82
CA GLU A 138 -14.71 -4.35 3.48
C GLU A 138 -13.52 -3.45 3.84
N ALA A 139 -13.67 -2.13 3.67
CA ALA A 139 -12.67 -1.17 4.13
C ALA A 139 -12.47 -1.26 5.66
N VAL A 140 -13.55 -1.35 6.43
CA VAL A 140 -13.50 -1.49 7.90
C VAL A 140 -12.86 -2.83 8.28
N LEU A 141 -13.25 -3.92 7.63
CA LEU A 141 -12.69 -5.25 7.90
C LEU A 141 -11.19 -5.32 7.61
N ALA A 142 -10.72 -4.70 6.52
CA ALA A 142 -9.31 -4.59 6.21
C ALA A 142 -8.54 -3.85 7.31
N GLY A 143 -9.03 -2.67 7.72
CA GLY A 143 -8.42 -1.89 8.81
C GLY A 143 -8.35 -2.66 10.14
N LEU A 144 -9.44 -3.34 10.52
CA LEU A 144 -9.48 -4.19 11.72
C LEU A 144 -8.52 -5.37 11.63
N SER A 145 -8.36 -5.96 10.45
CA SER A 145 -7.44 -7.08 10.23
C SER A 145 -5.98 -6.64 10.34
N GLY A 146 -5.65 -5.47 9.77
CA GLY A 146 -4.36 -4.80 9.95
C GLY A 146 -4.01 -4.58 11.43
N MET A 147 -4.94 -4.04 12.21
CA MET A 147 -4.74 -3.82 13.65
C MET A 147 -4.58 -5.12 14.45
N ARG A 148 -5.38 -6.15 14.11
CA ARG A 148 -5.33 -7.44 14.79
C ARG A 148 -3.98 -8.13 14.64
N ARG A 149 -3.28 -7.94 13.50
CA ARG A 149 -1.91 -8.43 13.30
C ARG A 149 -0.93 -7.93 14.36
N PHE A 150 -1.16 -6.72 14.88
CA PHE A 150 -0.37 -6.10 15.95
C PHE A 150 -1.01 -6.27 17.34
N LYS A 151 -1.95 -7.19 17.49
CA LYS A 151 -2.69 -7.45 18.73
C LYS A 151 -3.47 -6.23 19.24
N ILE A 152 -3.82 -5.31 18.35
CA ILE A 152 -4.70 -4.18 18.64
C ILE A 152 -6.12 -4.60 18.28
N TYR A 153 -7.02 -4.59 19.28
CA TYR A 153 -8.40 -5.01 19.12
C TYR A 153 -9.33 -3.82 19.29
N ILE A 154 -10.02 -3.43 18.21
CA ILE A 154 -11.14 -2.49 18.30
C ILE A 154 -12.42 -3.29 18.56
N PRO A 155 -13.22 -2.94 19.57
CA PRO A 155 -14.51 -3.57 19.81
C PRO A 155 -15.44 -3.38 18.61
N SER A 156 -15.85 -4.47 17.96
CA SER A 156 -16.77 -4.46 16.82
C SER A 156 -18.24 -4.27 17.21
N PHE A 157 -18.57 -4.37 18.51
CA PHE A 157 -19.95 -4.30 18.97
C PHE A 157 -20.31 -2.92 19.52
N CYS A 158 -21.28 -2.29 18.85
CA CYS A 158 -21.88 -1.01 19.21
C CYS A 158 -22.53 -1.04 20.61
N PHE A 159 -22.85 -2.19 21.20
CA PHE A 159 -23.50 -2.26 22.52
C PHE A 159 -22.77 -1.49 23.62
N ARG A 160 -21.43 -1.52 23.66
CA ARG A 160 -20.69 -0.75 24.69
C ARG A 160 -20.77 0.76 24.43
N VAL A 161 -20.78 1.17 23.17
CA VAL A 161 -20.91 2.58 22.75
C VAL A 161 -22.35 3.06 22.92
N ILE A 162 -23.35 2.30 22.47
CA ILE A 162 -24.77 2.52 22.69
C ILE A 162 -25.06 2.57 24.18
N PHE A 163 -24.54 1.64 24.99
CA PHE A 163 -24.72 1.64 26.43
C PHE A 163 -24.07 2.86 27.09
N ALA A 164 -22.89 3.28 26.64
CA ALA A 164 -22.25 4.51 27.11
C ALA A 164 -23.09 5.75 26.74
N LEU A 165 -23.53 5.87 25.49
CA LEU A 165 -24.40 6.97 25.02
C LEU A 165 -25.74 6.97 25.75
N PHE A 166 -26.33 5.80 25.97
CA PHE A 166 -27.60 5.64 26.67
C PHE A 166 -27.46 5.99 28.16
N LYS A 167 -26.33 5.64 28.79
CA LYS A 167 -25.99 6.05 30.15
C LYS A 167 -25.86 7.58 30.26
N GLU A 168 -25.14 8.22 29.34
CA GLU A 168 -25.00 9.69 29.30
C GLU A 168 -26.36 10.37 29.06
N LEU A 169 -27.19 9.84 28.17
CA LEU A 169 -28.56 10.32 27.93
C LEU A 169 -29.41 10.24 29.21
N LEU A 170 -29.38 9.11 29.92
CA LEU A 170 -30.10 8.92 31.18
C LEU A 170 -29.64 9.91 32.27
N ILE A 171 -28.33 10.11 32.41
CA ILE A 171 -27.77 11.08 33.36
C ILE A 171 -28.24 12.49 33.02
N SER A 172 -28.22 12.88 31.74
CA SER A 172 -28.71 14.18 31.26
C SER A 172 -30.19 14.39 31.58
N ILE A 173 -31.05 13.38 31.34
CA ILE A 173 -32.48 13.43 31.66
C ILE A 173 -32.70 13.60 33.17
N ILE A 174 -31.99 12.81 34.00
CA ILE A 174 -32.10 12.90 35.47
C ILE A 174 -31.65 14.28 35.97
N LEU A 175 -30.58 14.85 35.42
CA LEU A 175 -30.10 16.19 35.75
C LEU A 175 -31.06 17.30 35.29
N SER A 176 -31.72 17.12 34.14
CA SER A 176 -32.74 18.04 33.64
C SER A 176 -34.00 18.03 34.51
N ILE A 177 -34.41 16.87 35.04
CA ILE A 177 -35.55 16.74 35.96
C ILE A 177 -35.23 17.29 37.36
N LYS A 178 -33.96 17.21 37.80
CA LYS A 178 -33.50 17.73 39.09
C LYS A 178 -33.22 19.23 39.14
N LYS A 179 -33.28 19.97 38.02
CA LYS A 179 -33.29 21.44 38.06
C LYS A 179 -34.69 21.89 38.52
N PRO A 180 -34.87 22.36 39.76
CA PRO A 180 -36.18 22.76 40.22
C PRO A 180 -36.52 24.14 39.64
N ILE A 181 -37.81 24.34 39.36
CA ILE A 181 -38.44 25.55 38.82
C ILE A 181 -38.41 26.67 39.89
N TRP A 182 -37.22 27.09 40.34
CA TRP A 182 -37.06 28.19 41.32
C TRP A 182 -36.96 29.58 40.68
N ASN A 183 -37.52 29.78 39.48
CA ASN A 183 -37.64 31.11 38.87
C ASN A 183 -39.08 31.35 38.35
N LEU A 184 -40.10 31.07 39.19
CA LEU A 184 -41.49 31.39 38.84
C LEU A 184 -42.30 32.04 39.98
N PHE A 185 -41.64 32.56 41.01
CA PHE A 185 -42.26 33.46 41.99
C PHE A 185 -41.34 34.64 42.29
N VAL A 186 -41.38 35.63 41.40
CA VAL A 186 -41.32 37.07 41.72
C VAL A 186 -42.69 37.63 41.36
#